data_AF-A0A8I1EMW1-F1
#
_entry.id   AF-A0A8I1EMW1-F1
#
_cell.length_a   1.000
_cell.length_b   1.000
_cell.length_c   1.000
_cell.angle_alpha   90.00
_cell.angle_beta   90.00
_cell.angle_gamma   90.00
#
_symmetry.space_group_name_H-M   'P 1'
#
loop_
_entity.id
_entity.type
_entity.pdbx_description
1 polymer ?
#
loop_
_entity_poly.entity_id
_entity_poly.type
_entity_poly.pdbx_seq_one_letter_code
_entity_poly.pdbx_strand_id
1 'polypeptide(L)' 'MFAVRSGVDYEDALVHLSTLLKGAFATNLKALELAKGTCRDLLLSNDHGLDSAKAVVEALLDGVERQQLAGRKAASST' A
#
# COMPACT_ATOMS: atom_id res chain seq x y z
N MET A 1 9.77 12.72 -2.62
CA MET A 1 8.44 12.28 -3.11
C MET A 1 8.68 11.13 -4.07
N PHE A 2 8.11 9.95 -3.81
CA PHE A 2 8.22 8.82 -4.75
C PHE A 2 7.43 9.17 -6.01
N ALA A 3 8.10 9.22 -7.16
CA ALA A 3 7.44 9.49 -8.43
C ALA A 3 7.12 8.17 -9.12
N VAL A 4 5.84 7.96 -9.46
CA VAL A 4 5.45 6.88 -10.37
C VAL A 4 5.98 7.21 -11.76
N ARG A 5 6.47 6.18 -12.47
CA ARG A 5 7.03 6.34 -13.82
C ARG A 5 6.01 7.03 -14.73
N SER A 6 6.46 7.99 -15.53
CA SER A 6 5.61 8.67 -16.51
C SER A 6 4.83 7.67 -17.38
N GLY A 7 3.52 7.89 -17.54
CA GLY A 7 2.64 7.03 -18.31
C GLY A 7 2.07 5.83 -17.55
N VAL A 8 2.37 5.68 -16.26
CA VAL A 8 1.67 4.76 -15.37
C VAL A 8 0.68 5.56 -14.53
N ASP A 9 -0.59 5.15 -14.55
CA ASP A 9 -1.61 5.77 -13.72
C ASP A 9 -1.28 5.55 -12.23
N TYR A 10 -1.36 6.62 -11.46
CA TYR A 10 -0.95 6.63 -10.07
C TYR A 10 -1.91 5.81 -9.18
N GLU A 11 -3.21 5.87 -9.46
CA GLU A 11 -4.22 5.11 -8.73
C GLU A 11 -4.06 3.61 -9.02
N ASP A 12 -3.95 3.23 -10.30
CA ASP A 12 -3.73 1.84 -10.70
C ASP A 12 -2.46 1.26 -10.08
N ALA A 13 -1.36 2.03 -10.05
CA ALA A 13 -0.11 1.61 -9.43
C ALA A 13 -0.29 1.32 -7.93
N LEU A 14 -1.03 2.17 -7.21
CA LEU A 14 -1.31 1.98 -5.79
C LEU A 14 -2.25 0.80 -5.53
N VAL A 15 -3.25 0.56 -6.38
CA VAL A 15 -4.14 -0.61 -6.29
C VAL A 15 -3.35 -1.91 -6.49
N HIS A 16 -2.45 -1.94 -7.47
CA HIS A 16 -1.55 -3.08 -7.67
C HIS A 16 -0.60 -3.28 -6.50
N LEU A 17 -0.01 -2.21 -5.97
CA LEU A 17 0.85 -2.29 -4.80
C LEU A 17 0.10 -2.81 -3.56
N SER A 18 -1.14 -2.36 -3.33
CA SER A 18 -2.01 -2.87 -2.27
C SER A 18 -2.24 -4.38 -2.41
N THR A 19 -2.46 -4.85 -3.64
CA THR A 19 -2.61 -6.29 -3.93
C THR A 19 -1.34 -7.08 -3.64
N LEU A 20 -0.17 -6.56 -4.03
CA LEU A 20 1.12 -7.19 -3.74
C LEU A 20 1.39 -7.24 -2.23
N LEU A 21 1.07 -6.18 -1.49
CA LEU A 21 1.21 -6.15 -0.03
C LEU A 21 0.34 -7.20 0.64
N LYS A 22 -0.91 -7.43 0.19
CA LYS A 22 -1.76 -8.52 0.69
C LYS A 22 -1.09 -9.89 0.53
N GLY A 23 -0.47 -10.15 -0.63
CA GLY A 23 0.28 -11.38 -0.88
C GLY A 23 1.54 -11.51 0.00
N ALA A 24 2.27 -10.42 0.20
CA ALA A 24 3.43 -10.37 1.09
C ALA A 24 3.03 -10.68 2.55
N PHE A 25 1.93 -10.09 3.02
CA PHE A 25 1.35 -10.37 4.34
C PHE A 25 1.00 -11.83 4.53
N ALA A 26 0.22 -12.40 3.61
CA ALA A 26 -0.17 -13.81 3.68
C ALA A 26 1.05 -14.75 3.73
N THR A 27 2.08 -14.42 2.95
CA THR A 27 3.34 -15.18 2.93
C THR A 27 4.13 -15.02 4.24
N ASN A 28 4.24 -13.80 4.76
CA ASN A 28 4.93 -13.50 6.02
C ASN A 28 4.25 -14.21 7.20
N LEU A 29 2.93 -14.17 7.27
CA LEU A 29 2.14 -14.86 8.27
C LEU A 29 2.37 -16.38 8.20
N LYS A 30 2.37 -16.96 6.99
CA LYS A 30 2.64 -18.39 6.84
C LYS A 30 4.07 -18.75 7.24
N ALA A 31 5.04 -17.90 6.92
CA ALA A 31 6.42 -18.08 7.34
C ALA A 31 6.58 -17.98 8.86
N LEU A 32 5.85 -17.07 9.52
CA LEU A 32 5.83 -16.92 10.98
C LEU A 32 5.38 -18.21 11.66
N GLU A 33 4.34 -18.89 11.15
CA GLU A 33 3.87 -20.17 11.69
C GLU A 33 4.96 -21.27 11.69
N LEU A 34 5.86 -21.22 10.71
CA LEU A 34 6.91 -22.23 10.51
C LEU A 34 8.23 -21.88 11.21
N ALA A 35 8.52 -20.59 11.39
CA ALA A 35 9.79 -20.10 11.90
C ALA A 35 9.91 -20.16 13.43
N LYS A 36 11.15 -20.31 13.90
CA LYS A 36 11.53 -20.30 15.33
C LYS A 36 12.78 -19.45 15.55
N GLY A 37 12.99 -19.03 16.80
CA GLY A 37 14.15 -18.21 17.20
C GLY A 37 14.27 -16.93 16.39
N THR A 38 15.49 -16.52 16.08
CA THR A 38 15.80 -15.26 15.39
C THR A 38 15.05 -15.09 14.06
N CYS A 39 14.81 -16.17 13.31
CA CYS A 39 14.07 -16.08 12.05
C CYS A 39 12.62 -15.61 12.29
N ARG A 40 11.98 -16.08 13.37
CA ARG A 40 10.64 -15.62 13.75
C ARG A 40 10.65 -14.14 14.14
N ASP A 41 11.66 -13.69 14.88
CA ASP A 41 11.78 -12.30 15.32
C ASP A 41 11.95 -11.35 14.12
N LEU A 42 12.74 -11.76 13.12
CA LEU A 42 12.89 -11.01 11.87
C LEU A 42 11.57 -10.92 11.09
N LEU A 43 10.80 -12.01 11.03
CA LEU A 43 9.49 -12.01 10.37
C LEU A 43 8.44 -11.17 11.12
N LEU A 44 8.51 -11.10 12.45
CA LEU A 44 7.69 -10.18 13.25
C LEU A 44 8.02 -8.72 12.95
N SER A 45 9.32 -8.38 12.86
CA SER A 45 9.75 -7.05 12.44
C SER A 45 9.28 -6.72 11.02
N ASN A 46 9.34 -7.70 10.11
CA ASN A 46 8.86 -7.54 8.75
C ASN A 46 7.34 -7.31 8.69
N ASP A 47 6.58 -7.98 9.56
CA ASP A 47 5.13 -7.82 9.68
C ASP A 47 4.72 -6.37 9.95
N HIS A 48 5.43 -5.70 10.88
CA HIS A 48 5.20 -4.29 11.20
C HIS A 48 5.55 -3.37 10.02
N GLY A 49 6.61 -3.71 9.27
CA GLY A 49 6.98 -3.00 8.05
C GLY A 49 5.93 -3.11 6.96
N LEU A 50 5.34 -4.30 6.79
CA LEU A 50 4.24 -4.53 5.85
C LEU A 50 2.98 -3.73 6.25
N ASP A 51 2.67 -3.65 7.54
CA ASP A 51 1.52 -2.87 8.04
C ASP A 51 1.69 -1.38 7.83
N SER A 52 2.90 -0.87 8.11
CA SER A 52 3.26 0.51 7.82
C SER A 52 3.16 0.81 6.33
N ALA A 53 3.64 -0.09 5.46
CA ALA A 53 3.55 0.09 4.01
C ALA A 53 2.09 0.11 3.53
N LYS A 54 1.23 -0.76 4.07
CA LYS A 54 -0.21 -0.80 3.76
C LYS A 54 -0.89 0.49 4.17
N ALA A 55 -0.65 0.98 5.38
CA ALA A 55 -1.20 2.24 5.87
C ALA A 55 -0.78 3.44 4.98
N VAL A 56 0.46 3.47 4.52
CA VAL A 56 0.93 4.50 3.58
C VAL A 56 0.19 4.41 2.24
N VAL A 57 0.01 3.21 1.68
CA VAL A 57 -0.71 3.03 0.41
C VAL A 57 -2.18 3.46 0.54
N GLU A 58 -2.85 3.10 1.64
CA GLU A 58 -4.23 3.51 1.92
C GLU A 58 -4.33 5.05 2.04
N ALA A 59 -3.42 5.69 2.77
CA ALA A 59 -3.40 7.15 2.90
C ALA A 59 -3.18 7.86 1.56
N LEU A 60 -2.39 7.26 0.65
CA LEU A 60 -2.14 7.80 -0.68
C LEU A 60 -3.37 7.64 -1.59
N LEU A 61 -4.05 6.48 -1.56
CA LEU A 61 -5.30 6.25 -2.29
C LEU A 61 -6.40 7.23 -1.84
N ASP A 62 -6.59 7.39 -0.52
CA ASP A 62 -7.50 8.39 0.04
C ASP A 62 -7.18 9.81 -0.46
N GLY A 63 -5.89 10.14 -0.58
CA GLY A 63 -5.43 11.41 -1.11
C GLY A 63 -5.83 11.63 -2.57
N VAL A 64 -5.74 10.59 -3.40
CA VAL A 64 -6.15 10.61 -4.82
C VAL A 64 -7.66 10.82 -4.93
N GLU A 65 -8.45 10.05 -4.19
CA GLU A 65 -9.91 10.17 -4.21
C GLU A 65 -10.36 11.59 -3.83
N ARG A 66 -9.76 12.18 -2.79
CA ARG A 66 -10.06 13.55 -2.37
C ARG A 66 -9.74 14.58 -3.45
N GLN A 67 -8.62 14.42 -4.18
CA GLN A 67 -8.25 15.31 -5.28
C GLN A 67 -9.21 15.20 -6.45
N GLN A 68 -9.61 13.98 -6.83
CA GLN A 68 -10.60 13.76 -7.90
C GLN A 68 -11.97 14.37 -7.55
N LEU A 69 -12.41 14.21 -6.30
CA LEU A 69 -13.66 14.80 -5.81
C LEU A 69 -13.61 16.33 -5.83
N ALA A 70 -12.49 16.93 -5.45
CA ALA A 70 -12.29 18.37 -5.52
C ALA A 70 -12.33 18.89 -6.97
N GLY A 71 -11.65 18.21 -7.90
CA GLY A 71 -11.67 18.54 -9.33
C GLY A 71 -13.08 18.45 -9.94
N ARG A 72 -13.86 17.43 -9.56
CA ARG A 72 -15.23 17.26 -10.03
C ARG A 72 -16.19 18.33 -9.51
N LYS A 73 -16.04 18.78 -8.25
CA LYS A 73 -16.81 19.91 -7.71
C LYS A 73 -16.54 21.20 -8.48
N ALA A 74 -15.27 21.50 -8.77
CA ALA A 74 -14.89 22.68 -9.54
C ALA A 74 -15.49 22.69 -10.96
N ALA A 75 -15.50 21.54 -11.64
CA ALA A 75 -16.08 21.41 -12.98
C ALA A 75 -17.61 21.59 -13.01
N SER A 76 -18.33 21.21 -11.94
CA SER A 76 -19.79 21.37 -11.84
C SER A 76 -20.26 22.77 -11.48
N SER A 77 -19.34 23.67 -11.09
CA SER A 77 -19.63 25.06 -10.71
C SER A 77 -19.35 26.08 -11.83
N THR A 78 -18.99 25.60 -13.02
CA THR A 78 -18.76 26.37 -14.27
C THR A 78 -19.79 25.99 -15.30
#